data_AF-A0A4R6ST10-F1
#
_entry.id   AF-A0A4R6ST10-F1
#
_cell.length_a   1.000
_cell.length_b   1.000
_cell.length_c   1.000
_cell.angle_alpha   90.00
_cell.angle_beta   90.00
_cell.angle_gamma   90.00
#
_symmetry.space_group_name_H-M   'P 1'
#
loop_
_entity.id
_entity.type
_entity.pdbx_description
1 polymer ?
#
loop_
_entity_poly.entity_id
_entity_poly.type
_entity_poly.pdbx_seq_one_letter_code
_entity_poly.pdbx_strand_id
1 'polypeptide(L)'
;MTKNIRTAFILLLAVIALGACKKDGYINDGGIIKTGRVNMTTYDYLKTNPKFDSLIRIIDRAGMKDEINGDITFFATTNYGIADYVRAKKQERIAEVGDENIFFNIDNLDPDELKDSLKNYMFQGKITRNQLTTEGRLFNSMLGPINGITWLIKLRRTYDYSDYLDYVDYVNFTKVIGTRDDLLANPGAVPQDRRDISLDCQTSGIITTNGILHVLTDNHRLFFNAGSLGN
;
A
#
# COMPACT_ATOMS: atom_id res chain seq x y z
N MET A 1 -34.33 25.78 50.56
CA MET A 1 -33.27 24.78 50.34
C MET A 1 -33.25 24.18 48.91
N THR A 2 -34.35 24.23 48.16
CA THR A 2 -34.48 23.66 46.80
C THR A 2 -33.90 24.50 45.65
N LYS A 3 -33.75 25.83 45.82
CA LYS A 3 -33.16 26.72 44.80
C LYS A 3 -31.66 26.45 44.58
N ASN A 4 -30.89 26.24 45.66
CA ASN A 4 -29.44 26.03 45.58
C ASN A 4 -29.08 24.69 44.91
N ILE A 5 -29.93 23.67 45.05
CA ILE A 5 -29.75 22.36 44.40
C ILE A 5 -30.00 22.46 42.89
N ARG A 6 -31.00 23.26 42.46
CA ARG A 6 -31.27 23.49 41.03
C ARG A 6 -30.12 24.25 40.35
N THR A 7 -29.56 25.27 41.01
CA THR A 7 -28.42 26.02 40.48
C THR A 7 -27.17 25.14 40.38
N ALA A 8 -26.93 24.26 41.37
CA ALA A 8 -25.82 23.32 41.34
C ALA A 8 -25.96 22.27 40.21
N PHE A 9 -27.19 21.81 39.94
CA PHE A 9 -27.46 20.87 38.84
C PHE A 9 -27.25 21.50 37.45
N ILE A 10 -27.62 22.77 37.27
CA ILE A 10 -27.42 23.50 36.02
C ILE A 10 -25.92 23.76 35.78
N LEU A 11 -25.16 24.09 36.84
CA LEU A 11 -23.71 24.25 36.75
C LEU A 11 -23.01 22.94 36.39
N LEU A 12 -23.46 21.82 36.96
CA LEU A 12 -22.91 20.49 36.68
C LEU A 12 -23.17 20.06 35.23
N LEU A 13 -24.36 20.34 34.68
CA LEU A 13 -24.66 20.09 33.25
C LEU A 13 -23.80 20.95 32.31
N ALA A 14 -23.52 22.20 32.66
CA ALA A 14 -22.68 23.09 31.86
C ALA A 14 -21.22 22.63 31.81
N VAL A 15 -20.69 22.07 32.89
CA VAL A 15 -19.32 21.51 32.93
C VAL A 15 -19.21 20.22 32.10
N ILE A 16 -20.26 19.38 32.08
CA ILE A 16 -20.31 18.17 31.26
C ILE A 16 -20.39 18.51 29.76
N ALA A 17 -21.10 19.60 29.39
CA ALA A 17 -21.22 20.04 28.01
C ALA A 17 -19.90 20.59 27.41
N LEU A 18 -19.01 21.14 28.25
CA LEU A 18 -17.69 21.64 27.82
C LEU A 18 -16.61 20.52 27.75
N GLY A 19 -16.91 19.34 28.30
CA GLY A 19 -16.07 18.14 28.19
C GLY A 19 -16.34 17.29 26.95
N ALA A 20 -17.25 17.72 26.06
CA ALA A 20 -17.47 17.06 24.79
C ALA A 20 -16.16 17.09 23.98
N CYS A 21 -15.56 15.90 23.85
CA CYS A 21 -14.32 15.62 23.17
C CYS A 21 -14.11 16.50 21.93
N LYS A 22 -12.91 17.07 21.82
CA LYS A 22 -12.38 17.56 20.54
C LYS A 22 -12.68 16.49 19.50
N LYS A 23 -13.46 16.84 18.49
CA LYS A 23 -13.64 16.03 17.28
C LYS A 23 -12.29 16.04 16.58
N ASP A 24 -11.40 15.15 16.96
CA ASP A 24 -10.25 14.82 16.13
C ASP A 24 -10.83 14.36 14.78
N GLY A 25 -10.36 15.00 13.71
CA GLY A 25 -10.94 14.91 12.38
C GLY A 25 -11.26 13.48 12.00
N TYR A 26 -12.52 13.24 11.62
CA TYR A 26 -12.96 11.97 11.08
C TYR A 26 -12.06 11.64 9.89
N ILE A 27 -11.17 10.65 10.05
CA ILE A 27 -10.42 10.12 8.93
C ILE A 27 -11.44 9.28 8.15
N ASN A 28 -11.93 9.83 7.03
CA ASN A 28 -12.84 9.16 6.12
C ASN A 28 -12.07 8.06 5.35
N ASP A 29 -11.81 6.93 6.02
CA ASP A 29 -11.01 5.80 5.52
C ASP A 29 -11.81 4.50 5.33
N GLY A 30 -13.15 4.56 5.29
CA GLY A 30 -13.99 3.40 4.98
C GLY A 30 -13.90 2.19 5.95
N GLY A 31 -13.13 2.28 7.05
CA GLY A 31 -12.88 1.17 7.97
C GLY A 31 -12.61 1.59 9.42
N ILE A 32 -12.93 0.68 10.36
CA ILE A 32 -12.75 0.87 11.81
C ILE A 32 -11.41 0.28 12.24
N ILE A 33 -10.31 1.02 12.09
CA ILE A 33 -9.16 0.85 13.00
C ILE A 33 -8.88 2.22 13.63
N LYS A 34 -9.32 2.38 14.89
CA LYS A 34 -9.26 3.67 15.62
C LYS A 34 -7.85 4.23 15.82
N THR A 35 -6.78 3.47 15.52
CA THR A 35 -5.40 3.98 15.64
C THR A 35 -4.46 3.55 14.51
N GLY A 36 -4.85 2.62 13.62
CA GLY A 36 -3.95 2.00 12.62
C GLY A 36 -2.75 1.24 13.21
N ARG A 37 -2.51 1.29 14.54
CA ARG A 37 -1.31 0.76 15.18
C ARG A 37 -1.46 -0.72 15.54
N VAL A 38 -0.44 -1.49 15.23
CA VAL A 38 -0.28 -2.90 15.63
C VAL A 38 1.00 -3.05 16.44
N ASN A 39 0.95 -3.80 17.54
CA ASN A 39 2.11 -4.04 18.39
C ASN A 39 2.95 -5.22 17.89
N MET A 40 3.28 -5.20 16.60
CA MET A 40 4.03 -6.24 15.89
C MET A 40 4.99 -5.57 14.90
N THR A 41 6.07 -6.27 14.54
CA THR A 41 6.90 -5.86 13.41
C THR A 41 6.11 -5.98 12.11
N THR A 42 6.52 -5.29 11.04
CA THR A 42 5.88 -5.43 9.71
C THR A 42 5.81 -6.87 9.25
N TYR A 43 6.92 -7.62 9.37
CA TYR A 43 6.95 -9.03 9.00
C TYR A 43 5.99 -9.87 9.84
N ASP A 44 5.98 -9.69 11.16
CA ASP A 44 5.13 -10.50 12.04
C ASP A 44 3.65 -10.21 11.80
N TYR A 45 3.28 -8.94 11.59
CA TYR A 45 1.91 -8.57 11.21
C TYR A 45 1.48 -9.28 9.93
N LEU A 46 2.30 -9.22 8.87
CA LEU A 46 2.02 -9.91 7.60
C LEU A 46 1.82 -11.41 7.83
N LYS A 47 2.65 -12.04 8.67
CA LYS A 47 2.58 -13.47 8.99
C LYS A 47 1.31 -13.87 9.75
N THR A 48 0.65 -12.94 10.46
CA THR A 48 -0.62 -13.25 11.14
C THR A 48 -1.83 -13.33 10.22
N ASN A 49 -1.71 -12.85 8.97
CA ASN A 49 -2.83 -12.73 8.05
C ASN A 49 -2.62 -13.62 6.81
N PRO A 50 -3.45 -14.67 6.62
CA PRO A 50 -3.32 -15.62 5.51
C PRO A 50 -3.29 -14.99 4.11
N LYS A 51 -3.79 -13.77 3.94
CA LYS A 51 -3.72 -13.04 2.67
C LYS A 51 -2.29 -12.75 2.20
N PHE A 52 -1.30 -12.90 3.08
CA PHE A 52 0.11 -12.62 2.79
C PHE A 52 1.01 -13.86 2.88
N ASP A 53 0.47 -15.08 2.97
CA ASP A 53 1.27 -16.31 3.07
C ASP A 53 2.32 -16.44 1.96
N SER A 54 1.92 -16.17 0.71
CA SER A 54 2.83 -16.17 -0.43
C SER A 54 3.84 -15.03 -0.36
N LEU A 55 3.47 -13.87 0.21
CA LEU A 55 4.37 -12.73 0.36
C LEU A 55 5.46 -13.03 1.40
N ILE A 56 5.09 -13.66 2.51
CA ILE A 56 6.05 -14.13 3.51
C ILE A 56 7.05 -15.10 2.87
N ARG A 57 6.59 -16.06 2.06
CA ARG A 57 7.48 -16.98 1.34
C ARG A 57 8.44 -16.24 0.39
N ILE A 58 7.96 -15.21 -0.32
CA ILE A 58 8.80 -14.38 -1.20
C ILE A 58 9.85 -13.60 -0.39
N ILE A 59 9.46 -12.99 0.74
CA ILE A 59 10.36 -12.26 1.63
C ILE A 59 11.43 -13.20 2.21
N ASP A 60 11.03 -14.37 2.68
CA ASP A 60 11.93 -15.39 3.23
C ASP A 60 12.91 -15.90 2.17
N ARG A 61 12.42 -16.18 0.95
CA ARG A 61 13.23 -16.61 -0.18
C ARG A 61 14.27 -15.56 -0.59
N ALA A 62 13.90 -14.28 -0.52
CA ALA A 62 14.77 -13.14 -0.81
C ALA A 62 15.72 -12.78 0.34
N GLY A 63 15.53 -13.35 1.53
CA GLY A 63 16.31 -13.01 2.72
C GLY A 63 16.09 -11.57 3.21
N MET A 64 14.90 -10.99 2.99
CA MET A 64 14.61 -9.55 3.17
C MET A 64 13.89 -9.21 4.48
N LYS A 65 13.88 -10.13 5.44
CA LYS A 65 13.14 -9.97 6.70
C LYS A 65 13.61 -8.73 7.49
N ASP A 66 14.91 -8.51 7.56
CA ASP A 66 15.49 -7.42 8.35
C ASP A 66 15.19 -6.06 7.71
N GLU A 67 15.27 -5.97 6.39
CA GLU A 67 14.90 -4.77 5.63
C GLU A 67 13.41 -4.45 5.75
N ILE A 68 12.53 -5.46 5.64
CA ILE A 68 11.08 -5.31 5.88
C ILE A 68 10.79 -4.79 7.28
N ASN A 69 11.62 -5.18 8.24
CA ASN A 69 11.51 -4.77 9.63
C ASN A 69 12.29 -3.49 9.98
N GLY A 70 12.84 -2.79 9.00
CA GLY A 70 13.50 -1.50 9.17
C GLY A 70 12.52 -0.34 9.42
N ASP A 71 13.08 0.86 9.59
CA ASP A 71 12.31 2.11 9.60
C ASP A 71 11.93 2.51 8.16
N ILE A 72 10.97 1.79 7.60
CA ILE A 72 10.56 1.90 6.21
C ILE A 72 9.04 2.00 6.07
N THR A 73 8.61 2.42 4.89
CA THR A 73 7.25 2.22 4.39
C THR A 73 7.28 1.12 3.36
N PHE A 74 6.45 0.09 3.57
CA PHE A 74 6.34 -1.05 2.68
C PHE A 74 4.95 -1.08 2.00
N PHE A 75 4.94 -1.22 0.69
CA PHE A 75 3.73 -1.45 -0.11
C PHE A 75 3.60 -2.94 -0.42
N ALA A 76 2.82 -3.65 0.38
CA ALA A 76 2.60 -5.08 0.22
C ALA A 76 1.57 -5.39 -0.87
N THR A 77 1.76 -6.53 -1.53
CA THR A 77 0.73 -7.17 -2.36
C THR A 77 0.17 -8.41 -1.64
N THR A 78 -1.02 -8.85 -2.03
CA THR A 78 -1.64 -10.06 -1.47
C THR A 78 -1.24 -11.30 -2.27
N ASN A 79 -1.69 -12.48 -1.82
CA ASN A 79 -1.48 -13.74 -2.53
C ASN A 79 -1.93 -13.71 -4.00
N TYR A 80 -2.94 -12.89 -4.35
CA TYR A 80 -3.43 -12.75 -5.74
C TYR A 80 -2.34 -12.22 -6.67
N GLY A 81 -1.69 -11.12 -6.29
CA GLY A 81 -0.62 -10.52 -7.08
C GLY A 81 0.59 -11.43 -7.26
N ILE A 82 0.85 -12.28 -6.27
CA ILE A 82 1.98 -13.22 -6.28
C ILE A 82 1.68 -14.45 -7.13
N ALA A 83 0.46 -15.00 -7.04
CA ALA A 83 0.04 -16.13 -7.87
C ALA A 83 0.18 -15.79 -9.37
N ASP A 84 -0.22 -14.58 -9.76
CA ASP A 84 -0.07 -14.09 -11.13
C ASP A 84 1.38 -13.94 -11.57
N TYR A 85 2.25 -13.42 -10.69
CA TYR A 85 3.69 -13.32 -10.99
C TYR A 85 4.34 -14.70 -11.16
N VAL A 86 4.08 -15.64 -10.23
CA VAL A 86 4.60 -17.01 -10.31
C VAL A 86 4.11 -17.70 -11.59
N ARG A 87 2.84 -17.52 -11.96
CA ARG A 87 2.29 -18.05 -13.21
C ARG A 87 3.01 -17.47 -14.43
N ALA A 88 3.25 -16.16 -14.47
CA ALA A 88 3.99 -15.54 -15.57
C ALA A 88 5.43 -16.08 -15.69
N LYS A 89 6.16 -16.22 -14.57
CA LYS A 89 7.51 -16.82 -14.54
C LYS A 89 7.50 -18.30 -14.94
N LYS A 90 6.45 -19.04 -14.59
CA LYS A 90 6.27 -20.42 -15.09
C LYS A 90 6.15 -20.44 -16.62
N GLN A 91 5.36 -19.54 -17.21
CA GLN A 91 5.19 -19.49 -18.67
C GLN A 91 6.48 -19.12 -19.41
N GLU A 92 7.24 -18.17 -18.88
CA GLU A 92 8.58 -17.85 -19.36
C GLU A 92 9.46 -19.11 -19.34
N ARG A 93 9.45 -19.85 -18.23
CA ARG A 93 10.23 -21.08 -18.10
C ARG A 93 9.77 -22.19 -19.05
N ILE A 94 8.46 -22.36 -19.27
CA ILE A 94 7.91 -23.31 -20.26
C ILE A 94 8.47 -23.00 -21.65
N ALA A 95 8.47 -21.73 -22.05
CA ALA A 95 8.98 -21.30 -23.34
C ALA A 95 10.50 -21.55 -23.48
N GLU A 96 11.26 -21.37 -22.40
CA GLU A 96 12.71 -21.64 -22.38
C GLU A 96 13.05 -23.13 -22.54
N VAL A 97 12.28 -24.03 -21.89
CA VAL A 97 12.60 -25.47 -21.85
C VAL A 97 11.83 -26.29 -22.88
N GLY A 98 10.76 -25.73 -23.46
CA GLY A 98 9.90 -26.41 -24.44
C GLY A 98 9.02 -27.51 -23.84
N ASP A 99 8.69 -27.44 -22.55
CA ASP A 99 7.84 -28.42 -21.85
C ASP A 99 6.80 -27.71 -20.99
N GLU A 100 5.52 -27.97 -21.25
CA GLU A 100 4.38 -27.38 -20.53
C GLU A 100 4.15 -28.02 -19.15
N ASN A 101 4.71 -29.21 -18.90
CA ASN A 101 4.44 -30.02 -17.71
C ASN A 101 5.43 -29.79 -16.56
N ILE A 102 6.22 -28.71 -16.62
CA ILE A 102 7.17 -28.41 -15.56
C ILE A 102 6.50 -28.12 -14.21
N PHE A 103 7.16 -28.56 -13.15
CA PHE A 103 6.90 -28.06 -11.80
C PHE A 103 7.60 -26.71 -11.62
N PHE A 104 6.82 -25.68 -11.27
CA PHE A 104 7.33 -24.34 -11.02
C PHE A 104 6.54 -23.67 -9.91
N ASN A 105 7.23 -23.16 -8.89
CA ASN A 105 6.65 -22.49 -7.74
C ASN A 105 7.56 -21.33 -7.25
N ILE A 106 7.22 -20.74 -6.10
CA ILE A 106 8.01 -19.65 -5.48
C ILE A 106 9.47 -20.05 -5.23
N ASP A 107 9.73 -21.31 -4.90
CA ASP A 107 11.07 -21.78 -4.53
C ASP A 107 12.01 -21.81 -5.75
N ASN A 108 11.43 -21.90 -6.96
CA ASN A 108 12.15 -21.83 -8.24
C ASN A 108 12.54 -20.41 -8.67
N LEU A 109 12.06 -19.37 -7.97
CA LEU A 109 12.40 -17.99 -8.29
C LEU A 109 13.81 -17.65 -7.81
N ASP A 110 14.48 -16.76 -8.55
CA ASP A 110 15.82 -16.27 -8.23
C ASP A 110 15.76 -15.34 -7.00
N PRO A 111 16.46 -15.66 -5.89
CA PRO A 111 16.42 -14.85 -4.67
C PRO A 111 16.95 -13.43 -4.87
N ASP A 112 17.95 -13.24 -5.74
CA ASP A 112 18.56 -11.94 -5.98
C ASP A 112 17.60 -11.05 -6.81
N GLU A 113 16.91 -11.64 -7.80
CA GLU A 113 15.84 -10.95 -8.53
C GLU A 113 14.71 -10.53 -7.57
N LEU A 114 14.29 -11.42 -6.66
CA LEU A 114 13.26 -11.13 -5.66
C LEU A 114 13.70 -10.00 -4.72
N LYS A 115 14.94 -10.07 -4.23
CA LYS A 115 15.52 -9.09 -3.32
C LYS A 115 15.51 -7.70 -3.93
N ASP A 116 16.04 -7.54 -5.14
CA ASP A 116 16.08 -6.24 -5.80
C ASP A 116 14.69 -5.76 -6.21
N SER A 117 13.84 -6.65 -6.68
CA SER A 117 12.48 -6.30 -7.07
C SER A 117 11.61 -5.88 -5.89
N LEU A 118 11.75 -6.50 -4.71
CA LEU A 118 11.04 -6.09 -3.49
C LEU A 118 11.43 -4.69 -3.03
N LYS A 119 12.68 -4.27 -3.20
CA LYS A 119 13.13 -2.92 -2.80
C LYS A 119 12.38 -1.81 -3.54
N ASN A 120 11.77 -2.08 -4.70
CA ASN A 120 10.88 -1.13 -5.39
C ASN A 120 9.61 -0.77 -4.60
N TYR A 121 9.24 -1.61 -3.64
CA TYR A 121 8.07 -1.45 -2.78
C TYR A 121 8.43 -0.92 -1.39
N MET A 122 9.71 -0.63 -1.16
CA MET A 122 10.23 -0.16 0.13
C MET A 122 10.75 1.27 -0.01
N PHE A 123 10.39 2.11 0.96
CA PHE A 123 10.76 3.52 0.99
C PHE A 123 11.30 3.86 2.37
N GLN A 124 12.40 4.60 2.42
CA GLN A 124 13.01 4.99 3.70
C GLN A 124 12.07 5.88 4.52
N GLY A 125 11.93 5.56 5.81
CA GLY A 125 11.11 6.31 6.76
C GLY A 125 9.62 6.03 6.64
N LYS A 126 8.84 6.80 7.41
CA LYS A 126 7.40 6.59 7.58
C LYS A 126 6.59 7.56 6.72
N ILE A 127 5.99 7.04 5.67
CA ILE A 127 5.05 7.75 4.77
C ILE A 127 3.64 7.43 5.25
N THR A 128 3.19 8.25 6.20
CA THR A 128 1.83 8.15 6.73
C THR A 128 0.85 8.89 5.83
N ARG A 129 -0.42 8.45 5.84
CA ARG A 129 -1.50 9.08 5.09
C ARG A 129 -1.62 10.59 5.35
N ASN A 130 -1.42 11.02 6.60
CA ASN A 130 -1.56 12.42 7.01
C ASN A 130 -0.48 13.36 6.41
N GLN A 131 0.60 12.81 5.86
CA GLN A 131 1.67 13.56 5.21
C GLN A 131 1.47 13.66 3.69
N LEU A 132 0.43 13.03 3.15
CA LEU A 132 0.14 12.98 1.73
C LEU A 132 -0.92 14.02 1.36
N THR A 133 -0.83 14.52 0.12
CA THR A 133 -1.80 15.41 -0.50
C THR A 133 -2.21 14.85 -1.87
N THR A 134 -3.19 15.48 -2.52
CA THR A 134 -3.66 15.11 -3.86
C THR A 134 -2.62 15.31 -4.96
N GLU A 135 -1.67 16.22 -4.74
CA GLU A 135 -0.60 16.60 -5.65
C GLU A 135 0.53 15.56 -5.62
N GLY A 136 0.67 14.90 -4.46
CA GLY A 136 1.64 13.85 -4.22
C GLY A 136 3.07 14.33 -4.05
N ARG A 137 3.94 13.38 -3.72
CA ARG A 137 5.39 13.58 -3.65
C ARG A 137 6.09 12.46 -4.39
N LEU A 138 7.21 12.80 -5.03
CA LEU A 138 8.09 11.83 -5.68
C LEU A 138 9.06 11.26 -4.66
N PHE A 139 9.30 9.95 -4.76
CA PHE A 139 10.18 9.19 -3.89
C PHE A 139 11.12 8.31 -4.72
N ASN A 140 12.29 8.05 -4.15
CA ASN A 140 13.16 6.96 -4.58
C ASN A 140 12.88 5.74 -3.70
N SER A 141 12.77 4.58 -4.33
CA SER A 141 12.66 3.32 -3.59
C SER A 141 14.02 2.93 -3.01
N MET A 142 14.03 1.95 -2.11
CA MET A 142 15.28 1.41 -1.54
C MET A 142 16.15 0.66 -2.56
N LEU A 143 15.66 0.44 -3.80
CA LEU A 143 16.49 -0.09 -4.88
C LEU A 143 17.51 0.97 -5.35
N GLY A 144 17.21 2.25 -5.11
CA GLY A 144 17.99 3.39 -5.57
C GLY A 144 17.43 3.99 -6.86
N PRO A 145 18.16 4.96 -7.45
CA PRO A 145 17.74 5.60 -8.69
C PRO A 145 17.68 4.61 -9.85
N ILE A 146 16.55 4.59 -10.56
CA ILE A 146 16.34 3.79 -11.77
C ILE A 146 16.09 4.79 -12.90
N ASN A 147 16.82 4.63 -14.01
CA ASN A 147 16.71 5.59 -15.11
C ASN A 147 15.27 5.67 -15.64
N GLY A 148 14.70 6.87 -15.61
CA GLY A 148 13.35 7.13 -16.10
C GLY A 148 12.24 6.56 -15.22
N ILE A 149 12.51 6.06 -14.01
CA ILE A 149 11.47 5.60 -13.08
C ILE A 149 11.54 6.40 -11.78
N THR A 150 10.40 6.92 -11.36
CA THR A 150 10.22 7.51 -10.03
C THR A 150 8.91 7.03 -9.41
N TRP A 151 8.77 7.15 -8.10
CA TRP A 151 7.57 6.69 -7.39
C TRP A 151 6.77 7.88 -6.90
N LEU A 152 5.56 8.07 -7.42
CA LEU A 152 4.63 9.07 -6.94
C LEU A 152 3.70 8.44 -5.90
N ILE A 153 3.76 8.95 -4.67
CA ILE A 153 2.83 8.57 -3.60
C ILE A 153 1.96 9.78 -3.27
N LYS A 154 0.64 9.60 -3.36
CA LYS A 154 -0.35 10.68 -3.21
C LYS A 154 -1.65 10.21 -2.60
N LEU A 155 -2.55 11.16 -2.32
CA LEU A 155 -3.96 10.88 -2.10
C LEU A 155 -4.70 10.93 -3.43
N ARG A 156 -5.43 9.87 -3.79
CA ARG A 156 -6.33 9.88 -4.94
C ARG A 156 -7.75 10.06 -4.45
N ARG A 157 -8.34 11.21 -4.74
CA ARG A 157 -9.73 11.51 -4.42
C ARG A 157 -10.68 10.77 -5.35
N THR A 158 -11.70 10.15 -4.78
CA THR A 158 -12.84 9.60 -5.49
C THR A 158 -14.17 10.11 -4.92
N TYR A 159 -15.20 10.04 -5.74
CA TYR A 159 -16.58 10.43 -5.43
C TYR A 159 -17.54 9.24 -5.54
N ASP A 160 -17.02 8.01 -5.62
CA ASP A 160 -17.81 6.78 -5.83
C ASP A 160 -18.86 6.51 -4.73
N TYR A 161 -18.76 7.18 -3.58
CA TYR A 161 -19.66 7.06 -2.43
C TYR A 161 -20.38 8.37 -2.11
N SER A 162 -20.68 9.18 -3.14
CA SER A 162 -21.30 10.50 -3.02
C SER A 162 -22.65 10.51 -2.28
N ASP A 163 -23.33 9.37 -2.21
CA ASP A 163 -24.55 9.18 -1.43
C ASP A 163 -24.32 9.28 0.10
N TYR A 164 -23.08 9.04 0.57
CA TYR A 164 -22.75 8.96 2.00
C TYR A 164 -21.63 9.93 2.42
N LEU A 165 -20.71 10.24 1.52
CA LEU A 165 -19.50 11.02 1.78
C LEU A 165 -19.23 11.96 0.61
N ASP A 166 -18.81 13.20 0.90
CA ASP A 166 -18.42 14.14 -0.15
C ASP A 166 -17.30 13.58 -1.04
N TYR A 167 -16.36 12.86 -0.45
CA TYR A 167 -15.29 12.16 -1.16
C TYR A 167 -14.62 11.13 -0.25
N VAL A 168 -13.88 10.22 -0.88
CA VAL A 168 -12.92 9.32 -0.23
C VAL A 168 -11.56 9.54 -0.87
N ASP A 169 -10.53 9.72 -0.04
CA ASP A 169 -9.15 9.81 -0.51
C ASP A 169 -8.49 8.44 -0.33
N TYR A 170 -7.91 7.83 -1.36
CA TYR A 170 -7.11 6.60 -1.23
C TYR A 170 -5.63 6.92 -1.22
N VAL A 171 -4.83 6.19 -0.42
CA VAL A 171 -3.37 6.23 -0.63
C VAL A 171 -3.08 5.55 -1.96
N ASN A 172 -2.44 6.28 -2.87
CA ASN A 172 -2.15 5.84 -4.22
C ASN A 172 -0.65 5.71 -4.42
N PHE A 173 -0.25 4.60 -5.05
CA PHE A 173 1.11 4.22 -5.36
C PHE A 173 1.27 4.16 -6.88
N THR A 174 2.06 5.07 -7.44
CA THR A 174 2.24 5.19 -8.89
C THR A 174 3.71 5.01 -9.28
N LYS A 175 3.96 4.05 -10.16
CA LYS A 175 5.22 3.94 -10.91
C LYS A 175 5.19 4.94 -12.06
N VAL A 176 5.94 6.01 -11.93
CA VAL A 176 6.06 7.03 -12.97
C VAL A 176 7.09 6.59 -14.00
N ILE A 177 6.75 6.63 -15.29
CA ILE A 177 7.61 6.24 -16.40
C ILE A 177 7.95 7.49 -17.22
N GLY A 178 9.14 8.03 -16.98
CA GLY A 178 9.60 9.28 -17.57
C GLY A 178 9.01 10.48 -16.83
N THR A 179 7.96 11.09 -17.37
CA THR A 179 7.30 12.27 -16.80
C THR A 179 5.92 11.92 -16.29
N ARG A 180 5.45 12.65 -15.27
CA ARG A 180 4.12 12.49 -14.71
C ARG A 180 3.02 12.69 -15.75
N ASP A 181 2.33 11.59 -16.08
CA ASP A 181 1.24 11.59 -17.07
C ASP A 181 0.07 12.45 -16.59
N ASP A 182 -0.16 12.54 -15.28
CA ASP A 182 -1.23 13.32 -14.67
C ASP A 182 -1.05 14.84 -14.79
N LEU A 183 0.12 15.30 -15.25
CA LEU A 183 0.41 16.71 -15.52
C LEU A 183 0.37 17.03 -17.02
N LEU A 184 0.20 16.04 -17.89
CA LEU A 184 0.13 16.25 -19.32
C LEU A 184 -1.24 16.79 -19.73
N ALA A 185 -1.26 17.68 -20.72
CA ALA A 185 -2.51 18.21 -21.27
C ALA A 185 -3.36 17.12 -21.94
N ASN A 186 -2.72 16.08 -22.49
CA ASN A 186 -3.39 14.91 -23.06
C ASN A 186 -2.71 13.61 -22.59
N PRO A 187 -3.06 13.11 -21.38
CA PRO A 187 -2.53 11.83 -20.87
C PRO A 187 -2.94 10.64 -21.75
N GLY A 188 -4.02 10.78 -22.53
CA GLY A 188 -4.48 9.78 -23.49
C GLY A 188 -3.54 9.57 -24.68
N ALA A 189 -2.64 10.51 -24.97
CA ALA A 189 -1.69 10.39 -26.07
C ALA A 189 -0.43 9.57 -25.73
N VAL A 190 -0.21 9.26 -24.45
CA VAL A 190 0.98 8.51 -24.02
C VAL A 190 0.89 7.05 -24.50
N PRO A 191 1.93 6.52 -25.20
CA PRO A 191 1.97 5.11 -25.58
C PRO A 191 1.79 4.19 -24.38
N GLN A 192 1.03 3.10 -24.53
CA GLN A 192 0.64 2.23 -23.41
C GLN A 192 1.84 1.66 -22.64
N ASP A 193 2.93 1.33 -23.33
CA ASP A 193 4.20 0.84 -22.77
C ASP A 193 5.01 1.92 -22.03
N ARG A 194 4.60 3.19 -22.14
CA ARG A 194 5.23 4.35 -21.52
C ARG A 194 4.33 5.04 -20.49
N ARG A 195 3.13 4.53 -20.26
CA ARG A 195 2.18 5.11 -19.30
C ARG A 195 2.59 4.83 -17.86
N ASP A 196 2.33 5.80 -17.01
CA ASP A 196 2.40 5.63 -15.56
C ASP A 196 1.47 4.49 -15.12
N ILE A 197 1.95 3.64 -14.21
CA ILE A 197 1.15 2.56 -13.64
C ILE A 197 0.74 2.95 -12.23
N SER A 198 -0.55 3.17 -12.03
CA SER A 198 -1.12 3.68 -10.78
C SER A 198 -2.01 2.65 -10.10
N LEU A 199 -1.85 2.49 -8.80
CA LEU A 199 -2.57 1.52 -7.97
C LEU A 199 -3.01 2.17 -6.67
N ASP A 200 -4.18 1.81 -6.19
CA ASP A 200 -4.61 2.23 -4.85
C ASP A 200 -4.22 1.22 -3.80
N CYS A 201 -4.16 1.69 -2.57
CA CYS A 201 -4.07 0.84 -1.40
C CYS A 201 -5.49 0.47 -0.95
N GLN A 202 -5.81 -0.82 -0.94
CA GLN A 202 -7.05 -1.35 -0.35
C GLN A 202 -7.05 -1.26 1.18
N THR A 203 -5.87 -1.19 1.79
CA THR A 203 -5.70 -0.89 3.22
C THR A 203 -4.48 -0.02 3.35
N SER A 204 -4.59 1.12 4.04
CA SER A 204 -3.50 2.08 4.15
C SER A 204 -3.24 2.45 5.60
N GLY A 205 -1.99 2.80 5.92
CA GLY A 205 -1.63 3.38 7.21
C GLY A 205 -1.60 2.40 8.38
N ILE A 206 -1.29 1.11 8.14
CA ILE A 206 -1.00 0.18 9.23
C ILE A 206 0.36 0.58 9.83
N ILE A 207 0.36 1.00 11.09
CA ILE A 207 1.56 1.43 11.81
C ILE A 207 2.06 0.24 12.62
N THR A 208 3.20 -0.32 12.22
CA THR A 208 3.87 -1.41 12.92
C THR A 208 4.84 -0.83 13.96
N THR A 209 5.51 -1.68 14.75
CA THR A 209 6.50 -1.21 15.73
C THR A 209 7.70 -0.54 15.07
N ASN A 210 8.04 -0.94 13.85
CA ASN A 210 9.19 -0.45 13.10
C ASN A 210 8.83 0.52 11.97
N GLY A 211 7.76 0.29 11.23
CA GLY A 211 7.48 1.01 9.98
C GLY A 211 6.01 1.34 9.73
N ILE A 212 5.71 1.57 8.45
CA ILE A 212 4.36 1.74 7.90
C ILE A 212 4.12 0.68 6.84
N LEU A 213 2.94 0.08 6.86
CA LEU A 213 2.48 -0.86 5.86
C LEU A 213 1.25 -0.31 5.14
N HIS A 214 1.34 -0.27 3.82
CA HIS A 214 0.22 -0.08 2.91
C HIS A 214 0.02 -1.36 2.09
N VAL A 215 -1.22 -1.73 1.83
CA VAL A 215 -1.58 -2.93 1.09
C VAL A 215 -2.23 -2.52 -0.21
N LEU A 216 -1.59 -2.85 -1.33
CA LEU A 216 -2.06 -2.58 -2.68
C LEU A 216 -3.32 -3.41 -3.00
N THR A 217 -4.13 -2.91 -3.91
CA THR A 217 -5.30 -3.62 -4.45
C THR A 217 -4.94 -4.98 -5.04
N ASP A 218 -5.86 -5.95 -4.96
CA ASP A 218 -5.61 -7.33 -5.38
C ASP A 218 -5.35 -7.51 -6.89
N ASN A 219 -5.66 -6.50 -7.70
CA ASN A 219 -5.33 -6.47 -9.14
C ASN A 219 -3.84 -6.20 -9.42
N HIS A 220 -3.04 -5.85 -8.41
CA HIS A 220 -1.62 -5.58 -8.58
C HIS A 220 -0.81 -6.88 -8.70
N ARG A 221 -0.34 -7.18 -9.92
CA ARG A 221 0.64 -8.24 -10.12
C ARG A 221 2.00 -7.82 -9.56
N LEU A 222 2.60 -8.69 -8.74
CA LEU A 222 3.88 -8.43 -8.09
C LEU A 222 4.95 -8.00 -9.13
N PHE A 223 5.78 -7.03 -8.73
CA PHE A 223 6.87 -6.44 -9.52
C PHE A 223 6.46 -5.75 -10.83
N PHE A 224 5.16 -5.42 -11.01
CA PHE A 224 4.66 -4.84 -12.26
C PHE A 224 4.97 -5.73 -13.47
N ASN A 225 5.06 -7.05 -13.24
CA ASN A 225 5.33 -8.01 -14.31
C ASN A 225 4.18 -7.99 -15.34
N ALA A 226 4.53 -7.91 -16.62
CA ALA A 226 3.57 -7.92 -17.73
C ALA A 226 3.67 -9.19 -18.59
N GLY A 227 4.30 -10.25 -18.06
CA GLY A 227 4.46 -11.53 -18.76
C GLY A 227 3.12 -12.21 -19.05
N SER A 228 3.11 -13.05 -20.09
CA SER A 228 1.93 -13.86 -20.44
C SER A 228 1.58 -14.82 -19.30
N LEU A 229 0.28 -15.01 -19.10
CA LEU A 229 -0.25 -15.98 -18.13
C LEU A 229 -0.58 -17.33 -18.78
N GLY A 230 -0.38 -17.48 -20.09
CA GLY A 230 -0.59 -18.73 -20.84
C GLY A 230 -2.06 -19.00 -21.19
N ASN A 231 -2.79 -17.96 -21.62
CA ASN A 231 -4.15 -18.11 -22.17
C ASN A 231 -4.12 -18.65 -23.60
#